data_AF-F8DA02-F1
#
_entry.id   AF-F8DA02-F1
#
_cell.length_a   1.000
_cell.length_b   1.000
_cell.length_c   1.000
_cell.angle_alpha   90.00
_cell.angle_beta   90.00
_cell.angle_gamma   90.00
#
_symmetry.space_group_name_H-M   'P 1'
#
loop_
_entity.id
_entity.type
_entity.pdbx_description
1 polymer ?
#
loop_
_entity_poly.entity_id
_entity_poly.type
_entity_poly.pdbx_seq_one_letter_code
_entity_poly.pdbx_strand_id
1 'polypeptide(L)'
;MERRGFLGLTAGFSISGFGGCLTGRGPSGGEDEPEDAGEQDTNPGRDPDEENETEVPTYDCPRIGHLEVYVAPDVPAEKPVLDAEKDGLTDSKYLSDALTAASEAYEPGMEDEIAPSERTDPDNRLAGIDSEELAASDNVTEKLEYGEPTYVEYEDATYLLVYVESVC
;
A
#
# COMPACT_ATOMS: atom_id res chain seq x y z
N MET A 1 -25.60 -45.02 4.28
CA MET A 1 -25.31 -45.68 2.98
C MET A 1 -24.29 -44.82 2.26
N GLU A 2 -23.11 -45.42 2.04
CA GLU A 2 -21.94 -44.86 1.37
C GLU A 2 -22.20 -44.57 -0.13
N ARG A 3 -21.57 -43.51 -0.66
CA ARG A 3 -20.74 -43.41 -1.91
C ARG A 3 -19.97 -42.07 -1.79
N ARG A 4 -18.64 -41.92 -1.62
CA ARG A 4 -17.42 -42.41 -2.29
C ARG A 4 -17.35 -42.16 -3.81
N GLY A 5 -16.43 -41.27 -4.21
CA GLY A 5 -15.85 -41.12 -5.55
C GLY A 5 -14.90 -39.90 -5.58
N PHE A 6 -13.60 -40.05 -5.27
CA PHE A 6 -12.44 -40.24 -6.19
C PHE A 6 -12.07 -38.97 -6.99
N LEU A 7 -11.01 -38.24 -6.59
CA LEU A 7 -9.59 -38.35 -7.03
C LEU A 7 -9.36 -37.96 -8.50
N GLY A 8 -8.70 -36.81 -8.70
CA GLY A 8 -8.16 -36.35 -9.98
C GLY A 8 -6.92 -35.48 -9.73
N LEU A 9 -5.76 -36.14 -9.60
CA LEU A 9 -4.45 -35.56 -9.42
C LEU A 9 -3.75 -35.53 -10.79
N THR A 10 -3.36 -34.35 -11.28
CA THR A 10 -2.39 -34.23 -12.38
C THR A 10 -1.46 -33.05 -12.13
N ALA A 11 -0.21 -33.41 -11.83
CA ALA A 11 0.95 -32.54 -11.81
C ALA A 11 1.33 -32.08 -13.22
N GLY A 12 1.85 -30.85 -13.33
CA GLY A 12 2.38 -30.30 -14.57
C GLY A 12 3.47 -29.26 -14.30
N PHE A 13 4.60 -29.70 -13.76
CA PHE A 13 5.83 -28.91 -13.68
C PHE A 13 6.38 -28.67 -15.09
N SER A 14 6.55 -27.42 -15.51
CA SER A 14 7.38 -27.04 -16.66
C SER A 14 8.39 -25.98 -16.24
N ILE A 15 9.62 -26.44 -15.99
CA ILE A 15 10.80 -25.59 -15.80
C ILE A 15 11.39 -25.35 -17.18
N SER A 16 11.50 -24.08 -17.58
CA SER A 16 12.31 -23.64 -18.71
C SER A 16 13.15 -22.45 -18.28
N GLY A 17 14.45 -22.68 -18.12
CA GLY A 17 15.42 -21.65 -17.82
C GLY A 17 15.89 -20.93 -19.08
N PHE A 18 16.19 -19.65 -18.91
CA PHE A 18 17.09 -18.79 -19.71
C PHE A 18 17.58 -17.75 -18.69
N GLY A 19 18.85 -17.43 -18.50
CA GLY A 19 19.98 -17.54 -19.39
C GLY A 19 20.58 -16.14 -19.66
N GLY A 20 21.27 -15.57 -18.67
CA GLY A 20 22.44 -14.68 -18.81
C GLY A 20 22.31 -13.28 -19.42
N CYS A 21 22.86 -12.26 -18.73
CA CYS A 21 23.98 -11.44 -19.21
C CYS A 21 24.36 -10.34 -18.18
N LEU A 22 25.39 -10.63 -17.38
CA LEU A 22 26.27 -9.62 -16.81
C LEU A 22 27.15 -9.06 -17.94
N THR A 23 27.27 -7.73 -18.08
CA THR A 23 28.52 -6.96 -18.34
C THR A 23 28.20 -5.53 -18.80
N GLY A 24 28.84 -4.53 -18.18
CA GLY A 24 29.06 -3.19 -18.78
C GLY A 24 29.13 -2.08 -17.73
N ARG A 25 30.28 -1.84 -17.06
CA ARG A 25 31.46 -1.07 -17.51
C ARG A 25 31.20 0.44 -17.66
N GLY A 26 31.76 1.20 -16.72
CA GLY A 26 32.18 2.60 -16.95
C GLY A 26 32.50 3.37 -15.65
N PRO A 27 33.79 3.49 -15.26
CA PRO A 27 34.26 4.56 -14.40
C PRO A 27 34.82 5.72 -15.25
N SER A 28 34.46 6.95 -14.92
CA SER A 28 35.14 8.21 -15.28
C SER A 28 34.74 9.21 -14.19
N GLY A 29 35.62 9.81 -13.41
CA GLY A 29 36.96 10.30 -13.74
C GLY A 29 36.85 11.80 -13.98
N GLY A 30 37.41 12.61 -13.07
CA GLY A 30 37.42 14.07 -13.16
C GLY A 30 37.73 14.73 -11.81
N GLU A 31 39.02 14.77 -11.48
CA GLU A 31 39.65 15.50 -10.39
C GLU A 31 39.97 16.97 -10.82
N ASP A 32 40.43 17.77 -9.84
CA ASP A 32 41.07 19.11 -9.92
C ASP A 32 40.14 20.36 -9.94
N GLU A 33 39.94 21.11 -8.82
CA GLU A 33 40.81 22.12 -8.15
C GLU A 33 40.97 23.46 -8.92
N PRO A 34 41.34 24.61 -8.32
CA PRO A 34 41.04 25.21 -6.99
C PRO A 34 40.85 26.77 -7.02
N GLU A 35 40.81 27.39 -5.83
CA GLU A 35 41.14 28.80 -5.46
C GLU A 35 40.22 29.98 -5.84
N ASP A 36 39.67 30.68 -4.84
CA ASP A 36 39.93 32.13 -4.69
C ASP A 36 39.81 32.58 -3.22
N ALA A 37 40.78 33.39 -2.80
CA ALA A 37 40.95 33.92 -1.46
C ALA A 37 40.35 35.33 -1.36
N GLY A 38 39.66 35.62 -0.26
CA GLY A 38 39.14 36.96 0.02
C GLY A 38 38.96 37.19 1.52
N GLU A 39 39.97 37.81 2.12
CA GLU A 39 40.06 38.22 3.52
C GLU A 39 39.10 39.37 3.91
N GLN A 40 38.71 39.32 5.19
CA GLN A 40 38.42 40.42 6.14
C GLN A 40 37.24 41.38 5.88
N ASP A 41 36.28 41.42 6.82
CA ASP A 41 35.97 42.68 7.51
C ASP A 41 35.36 42.45 8.90
N THR A 42 35.84 43.25 9.84
CA THR A 42 35.49 43.32 11.25
C THR A 42 34.28 44.23 11.44
N ASN A 43 33.27 43.81 12.21
CA ASN A 43 32.46 44.77 12.94
C ASN A 43 31.90 44.21 14.26
N PRO A 44 32.34 44.71 15.43
CA PRO A 44 31.73 44.42 16.71
C PRO A 44 30.61 45.43 16.97
N GLY A 45 29.37 44.96 17.09
CA GLY A 45 28.27 45.81 17.53
C GLY A 45 26.92 45.31 17.07
N ARG A 46 26.28 44.46 17.88
CA ARG A 46 24.83 44.39 17.93
C ARG A 46 24.39 44.16 19.38
N ASP A 47 23.56 45.09 19.82
CA ASP A 47 22.85 45.17 21.09
C ASP A 47 22.21 43.83 21.51
N PRO A 48 22.18 43.48 22.82
CA PRO A 48 21.52 42.29 23.30
C PRO A 48 20.05 42.59 23.58
N ASP A 49 19.24 42.88 22.57
CA ASP A 49 17.79 43.06 22.73
C ASP A 49 17.07 42.84 21.39
N GLU A 50 17.19 41.64 20.83
CA GLU A 50 16.14 41.12 19.95
C GLU A 50 15.94 39.66 20.36
N GLU A 51 14.79 39.42 21.00
CA GLU A 51 14.23 38.10 21.21
C GLU A 51 14.16 37.42 19.85
N ASN A 52 15.22 36.69 19.51
CA ASN A 52 15.23 35.79 18.38
C ASN A 52 14.33 34.63 18.77
N GLU A 53 13.02 34.87 18.70
CA GLU A 53 11.99 33.86 18.55
C GLU A 53 12.36 33.13 17.26
N THR A 54 13.32 32.21 17.38
CA THR A 54 13.61 31.24 16.35
C THR A 54 12.33 30.44 16.26
N GLU A 55 11.46 30.84 15.32
CA GLU A 55 10.30 30.06 14.90
C GLU A 55 10.86 28.71 14.48
N VAL A 56 10.87 27.77 15.43
CA VAL A 56 11.21 26.39 15.14
C VAL A 56 10.16 25.97 14.13
N PRO A 57 10.52 25.58 12.90
CA PRO A 57 9.51 25.14 11.95
C PRO A 57 8.79 23.96 12.59
N THR A 58 7.53 24.16 12.96
CA THR A 58 6.63 23.07 13.31
C THR A 58 6.42 22.32 12.02
N TYR A 59 7.11 21.20 11.88
CA TYR A 59 6.83 20.25 10.81
C TYR A 59 5.45 19.66 11.11
N ASP A 60 4.40 20.27 10.53
CA ASP A 60 3.09 19.64 10.45
C ASP A 60 3.26 18.38 9.61
N CYS A 61 3.24 17.24 10.28
CA CYS A 61 3.32 15.94 9.64
C CYS A 61 1.89 15.47 9.34
N PRO A 62 1.42 15.61 8.07
CA PRO A 62 0.07 15.25 7.74
C PRO A 62 -0.13 13.73 7.89
N ARG A 63 -1.34 13.35 8.26
CA ARG A 63 -1.76 11.94 8.27
C ARG A 63 -2.02 11.48 6.84
N ILE A 64 -1.48 10.32 6.49
CA ILE A 64 -1.75 9.65 5.22
C ILE A 64 -2.58 8.40 5.51
N GLY A 65 -3.74 8.29 4.86
CA GLY A 65 -4.56 7.08 4.88
C GLY A 65 -4.08 6.14 3.77
N HIS A 66 -4.03 4.86 4.09
CA HIS A 66 -3.61 3.79 3.19
C HIS A 66 -4.73 2.75 3.14
N LEU A 67 -5.34 2.56 1.97
CA LEU A 67 -6.33 1.53 1.72
C LEU A 67 -5.75 0.53 0.72
N GLU A 68 -5.68 -0.73 1.13
CA GLU A 68 -5.18 -1.82 0.29
C GLU A 68 -6.26 -2.87 0.10
N VAL A 69 -6.38 -3.38 -1.13
CA VAL A 69 -7.37 -4.38 -1.52
C VAL A 69 -6.67 -5.60 -2.08
N TYR A 70 -7.05 -6.76 -1.56
CA TYR A 70 -6.56 -8.09 -1.95
C TYR A 70 -7.74 -8.98 -2.29
N VAL A 71 -7.54 -10.02 -3.09
CA VAL A 71 -8.51 -11.12 -3.16
C VAL A 71 -8.46 -11.94 -1.87
N ALA A 72 -9.60 -12.37 -1.36
CA ALA A 72 -9.66 -13.22 -0.16
C ALA A 72 -9.57 -14.71 -0.56
N PRO A 73 -8.44 -15.41 -0.29
CA PRO A 73 -8.33 -16.86 -0.55
C PRO A 73 -9.29 -17.69 0.32
N ASP A 74 -9.56 -17.20 1.53
CA ASP A 74 -10.53 -17.75 2.45
C ASP A 74 -11.11 -16.64 3.34
N VAL A 75 -12.33 -16.87 3.82
CA VAL A 75 -12.96 -16.02 4.83
C VAL A 75 -13.01 -16.81 6.15
N PRO A 76 -12.40 -16.31 7.24
CA PRO A 76 -12.52 -16.92 8.55
C PRO A 76 -13.99 -17.02 8.98
N ALA A 77 -14.41 -18.17 9.49
CA ALA A 77 -15.82 -18.45 9.82
C ALA A 77 -16.45 -17.48 10.84
N GLU A 78 -15.63 -16.77 11.62
CA GLU A 78 -16.06 -15.82 12.65
C GLU A 78 -16.14 -14.37 12.14
N LYS A 79 -15.60 -14.08 10.94
CA LYS A 79 -15.59 -12.73 10.36
C LYS A 79 -16.80 -12.55 9.43
N PRO A 80 -17.54 -11.43 9.55
CA PRO A 80 -18.61 -11.13 8.63
C PRO A 80 -18.05 -10.78 7.24
N VAL A 81 -18.85 -11.08 6.20
CA VAL A 81 -18.63 -10.58 4.85
C VAL A 81 -19.67 -9.48 4.61
N LEU A 82 -19.21 -8.28 4.31
CA LEU A 82 -20.05 -7.14 3.97
C LEU A 82 -20.39 -7.19 2.48
N ASP A 83 -21.60 -6.78 2.10
CA ASP A 83 -21.99 -6.59 0.72
C ASP A 83 -21.73 -5.12 0.34
N ALA A 84 -20.80 -4.89 -0.58
CA ALA A 84 -20.30 -3.55 -0.87
C ALA A 84 -21.41 -2.55 -1.25
N GLU A 85 -22.42 -2.99 -2.00
CA GLU A 85 -23.53 -2.14 -2.42
C GLU A 85 -24.56 -1.96 -1.29
N LYS A 86 -24.99 -3.06 -0.66
CA LYS A 86 -26.05 -3.02 0.37
C LYS A 86 -25.58 -2.35 1.66
N ASP A 87 -24.31 -2.53 2.02
CA ASP A 87 -23.72 -1.91 3.20
C ASP A 87 -23.18 -0.50 2.92
N GLY A 88 -23.34 0.02 1.69
CA GLY A 88 -23.02 1.39 1.32
C GLY A 88 -21.52 1.69 1.32
N LEU A 89 -20.68 0.69 1.04
CA LEU A 89 -19.24 0.91 0.86
C LEU A 89 -18.99 1.64 -0.46
N THR A 90 -19.77 1.35 -1.50
CA THR A 90 -19.69 2.02 -2.81
C THR A 90 -20.09 3.51 -2.79
N ASP A 91 -20.68 3.99 -1.69
CA ASP A 91 -21.02 5.40 -1.51
C ASP A 91 -19.78 6.26 -1.19
N SER A 92 -18.73 5.64 -0.62
CA SER A 92 -17.44 6.28 -0.44
C SER A 92 -16.68 6.24 -1.75
N LYS A 93 -16.29 7.41 -2.25
CA LYS A 93 -15.46 7.51 -3.47
C LYS A 93 -14.20 6.63 -3.35
N TYR A 94 -13.52 6.63 -2.20
CA TYR A 94 -12.28 5.88 -2.03
C TYR A 94 -12.51 4.37 -2.04
N LEU A 95 -13.54 3.88 -1.36
CA LEU A 95 -13.86 2.45 -1.34
C LEU A 95 -14.35 2.00 -2.72
N SER A 96 -15.19 2.80 -3.36
CA SER A 96 -15.72 2.55 -4.71
C SER A 96 -14.60 2.48 -5.75
N ASP A 97 -13.69 3.47 -5.77
CA ASP A 97 -12.55 3.51 -6.68
C ASP A 97 -11.61 2.31 -6.44
N ALA A 98 -11.34 1.96 -5.16
CA ALA A 98 -10.46 0.84 -4.83
C ALA A 98 -11.07 -0.52 -5.18
N LEU A 99 -12.36 -0.74 -4.90
CA LEU A 99 -13.08 -1.97 -5.24
C LEU A 99 -13.22 -2.14 -6.75
N THR A 100 -13.49 -1.06 -7.48
CA THR A 100 -13.56 -1.09 -8.95
C THR A 100 -12.19 -1.45 -9.54
N ALA A 101 -11.11 -0.81 -9.08
CA ALA A 101 -9.77 -1.13 -9.55
C ALA A 101 -9.37 -2.58 -9.22
N ALA A 102 -9.78 -3.09 -8.04
CA ALA A 102 -9.53 -4.47 -7.67
C ALA A 102 -10.32 -5.46 -8.54
N SER A 103 -11.57 -5.17 -8.88
CA SER A 103 -12.37 -6.05 -9.75
C SER A 103 -11.90 -6.06 -11.20
N GLU A 104 -11.37 -4.93 -11.69
CA GLU A 104 -10.71 -4.88 -13.01
C GLU A 104 -9.40 -5.68 -13.07
N ALA A 105 -8.68 -5.76 -11.95
CA ALA A 105 -7.43 -6.52 -11.83
C ALA A 105 -7.63 -8.00 -11.51
N TYR A 106 -8.81 -8.37 -11.01
CA TYR A 106 -9.12 -9.74 -10.59
C TYR A 106 -9.24 -10.67 -11.80
N GLU A 107 -8.56 -11.81 -11.73
CA GLU A 107 -8.76 -12.94 -12.63
C GLU A 107 -9.37 -14.13 -11.87
N PRO A 108 -10.39 -14.80 -12.42
CA PRO A 108 -11.01 -15.94 -11.74
C PRO A 108 -10.00 -17.04 -11.38
N GLY A 109 -9.95 -17.42 -10.11
CA GLY A 109 -9.06 -18.46 -9.58
C GLY A 109 -7.77 -17.95 -8.94
N MET A 110 -7.53 -16.64 -8.92
CA MET A 110 -6.40 -16.06 -8.16
C MET A 110 -6.42 -16.46 -6.68
N GLU A 111 -7.61 -16.61 -6.10
CA GLU A 111 -7.83 -17.04 -4.72
C GLU A 111 -7.23 -18.43 -4.41
N ASP A 112 -7.19 -19.32 -5.42
CA ASP A 112 -6.67 -20.69 -5.27
C ASP A 112 -5.13 -20.75 -5.29
N GLU A 113 -4.48 -19.69 -5.79
CA GLU A 113 -3.02 -19.60 -5.92
C GLU A 113 -2.37 -18.97 -4.67
N ILE A 114 -3.17 -18.34 -3.80
CA ILE A 114 -2.68 -17.58 -2.65
C ILE A 114 -2.85 -18.41 -1.37
N ALA A 115 -1.75 -18.66 -0.66
CA ALA A 115 -1.85 -19.30 0.65
C ALA A 115 -2.51 -18.33 1.66
N PRO A 116 -3.31 -18.83 2.62
CA PRO A 116 -3.92 -17.99 3.67
C PRO A 116 -2.93 -17.10 4.44
N SER A 117 -1.67 -17.54 4.59
CA SER A 117 -0.60 -16.78 5.23
C SER A 117 -0.05 -15.63 4.39
N GLU A 118 -0.30 -15.62 3.08
CA GLU A 118 0.21 -14.67 2.09
C GLU A 118 -0.90 -13.74 1.56
N ARG A 119 -2.10 -13.81 2.15
CA ARG A 119 -3.29 -13.06 1.72
C ARG A 119 -3.16 -11.53 1.73
N THR A 120 -2.18 -10.99 2.46
CA THR A 120 -1.84 -9.55 2.47
C THR A 120 -0.40 -9.31 2.03
N ASP A 121 0.21 -10.25 1.31
CA ASP A 121 1.52 -10.04 0.70
C ASP A 121 1.42 -8.93 -0.36
N PRO A 122 2.31 -7.92 -0.38
CA PRO A 122 2.29 -6.85 -1.37
C PRO A 122 2.23 -7.32 -2.82
N ASP A 123 2.77 -8.49 -3.15
CA ASP A 123 2.75 -9.05 -4.51
C ASP A 123 1.35 -9.53 -4.93
N ASN A 124 0.45 -9.78 -3.97
CA ASN A 124 -0.94 -10.18 -4.20
C ASN A 124 -1.93 -9.01 -4.16
N ARG A 125 -1.43 -7.77 -4.01
CA ARG A 125 -2.28 -6.58 -3.90
C ARG A 125 -2.91 -6.24 -5.25
N LEU A 126 -4.24 -6.17 -5.29
CA LEU A 126 -4.99 -5.82 -6.50
C LEU A 126 -5.13 -4.30 -6.69
N ALA A 127 -5.35 -3.57 -5.60
CA ALA A 127 -5.46 -2.12 -5.62
C ALA A 127 -4.91 -1.48 -4.34
N GLY A 128 -4.51 -0.21 -4.46
CA GLY A 128 -4.02 0.61 -3.34
C GLY A 128 -4.34 2.08 -3.54
N ILE A 129 -4.79 2.76 -2.49
CA ILE A 129 -5.02 4.21 -2.46
C ILE A 129 -4.30 4.79 -1.25
N ASP A 130 -3.45 5.79 -1.51
CA ASP A 130 -2.73 6.54 -0.48
C ASP A 130 -3.08 8.03 -0.60
N SER A 131 -3.69 8.64 0.42
CA SER A 131 -3.93 10.09 0.41
C SER A 131 -4.20 10.69 1.80
N GLU A 132 -3.93 12.00 1.94
CA GLU A 132 -4.33 12.78 3.12
C GLU A 132 -5.85 12.87 3.27
N GLU A 133 -6.55 13.01 2.14
CA GLU A 133 -8.02 13.10 2.11
C GLU A 133 -8.70 11.79 2.54
N LEU A 134 -8.05 10.65 2.29
CA LEU A 134 -8.49 9.34 2.77
C LEU A 134 -8.40 9.26 4.30
N ALA A 135 -7.30 9.73 4.90
CA ALA A 135 -7.17 9.83 6.36
C ALA A 135 -8.19 10.80 6.99
N ALA A 136 -8.63 11.80 6.25
CA ALA A 136 -9.67 12.73 6.69
C ALA A 136 -11.10 12.22 6.45
N SER A 137 -11.28 11.03 5.85
CA SER A 137 -12.58 10.51 5.46
C SER A 137 -13.24 9.70 6.58
N ASP A 138 -14.22 10.30 7.27
CA ASP A 138 -14.99 9.61 8.31
C ASP A 138 -15.69 8.34 7.78
N ASN A 139 -16.13 8.34 6.52
CA ASN A 139 -16.87 7.22 5.93
C ASN A 139 -16.02 5.94 5.87
N VAL A 140 -14.73 6.05 5.59
CA VAL A 140 -13.83 4.88 5.51
C VAL A 140 -13.59 4.29 6.89
N THR A 141 -13.30 5.13 7.88
CA THR A 141 -13.06 4.70 9.27
C THR A 141 -14.33 4.20 9.97
N GLU A 142 -15.52 4.67 9.57
CA GLU A 142 -16.79 4.16 10.07
C GLU A 142 -17.15 2.77 9.51
N LYS A 143 -16.73 2.47 8.27
CA LYS A 143 -17.06 1.22 7.57
C LYS A 143 -16.01 0.13 7.76
N LEU A 144 -14.74 0.52 7.88
CA LEU A 144 -13.62 -0.40 8.01
C LEU A 144 -13.04 -0.35 9.43
N GLU A 145 -12.70 -1.51 9.97
CA GLU A 145 -11.97 -1.59 11.23
C GLU A 145 -10.50 -1.20 10.99
N TYR A 146 -10.01 -0.19 11.72
CA TYR A 146 -8.63 0.30 11.59
C TYR A 146 -7.61 -0.82 11.86
N GLY A 147 -6.72 -1.07 10.89
CA GLY A 147 -5.67 -2.07 10.98
C GLY A 147 -6.14 -3.52 10.99
N GLU A 148 -7.44 -3.77 10.85
CA GLU A 148 -8.00 -5.12 10.76
C GLU A 148 -8.51 -5.44 9.36
N PRO A 149 -8.36 -6.69 8.90
CA PRO A 149 -8.90 -7.11 7.61
C PRO A 149 -10.44 -7.12 7.65
N THR A 150 -11.03 -6.41 6.70
CA THR A 150 -12.48 -6.41 6.45
C THR A 150 -12.79 -7.17 5.16
N TYR A 151 -13.72 -8.14 5.21
CA TYR A 151 -14.08 -8.94 4.04
C TYR A 151 -15.31 -8.34 3.35
N VAL A 152 -15.22 -8.13 2.05
CA VAL A 152 -16.24 -7.44 1.26
C VAL A 152 -16.54 -8.23 -0.01
N GLU A 153 -17.79 -8.61 -0.19
CA GLU A 153 -18.31 -9.11 -1.46
C GLU A 153 -18.60 -7.93 -2.39
N TYR A 154 -17.99 -7.95 -3.58
CA TYR A 154 -18.23 -6.97 -4.63
C TYR A 154 -18.17 -7.66 -5.99
N GLU A 155 -19.22 -7.49 -6.79
CA GLU A 155 -19.43 -8.24 -8.03
C GLU A 155 -19.36 -9.77 -7.81
N ASP A 156 -18.43 -10.47 -8.45
CA ASP A 156 -18.34 -11.94 -8.45
C ASP A 156 -17.22 -12.48 -7.51
N ALA A 157 -16.65 -11.63 -6.64
CA ALA A 157 -15.53 -12.01 -5.78
C ALA A 157 -15.64 -11.43 -4.35
N THR A 158 -14.93 -12.08 -3.41
CA THR A 158 -14.72 -11.55 -2.06
C THR A 158 -13.33 -10.96 -1.95
N TYR A 159 -13.25 -9.71 -1.53
CA TYR A 159 -12.02 -8.97 -1.29
C TYR A 159 -11.73 -8.85 0.19
N LEU A 160 -10.44 -8.73 0.52
CA LEU A 160 -9.93 -8.37 1.83
C LEU A 160 -9.41 -6.93 1.74
N LEU A 161 -10.03 -6.04 2.50
CA LEU A 161 -9.64 -4.64 2.62
C LEU A 161 -8.86 -4.42 3.90
N VAL A 162 -7.74 -3.70 3.80
CA VAL A 162 -6.94 -3.25 4.95
C VAL A 162 -6.83 -1.73 4.90
N TYR A 163 -7.22 -1.07 5.98
CA TYR A 163 -7.07 0.39 6.14
C TYR A 163 -6.13 0.70 7.30
N VAL A 164 -5.09 1.50 7.05
CA VAL A 164 -4.16 2.00 8.07
C VAL A 164 -3.83 3.48 7.84
N GLU A 165 -3.39 4.16 8.89
CA GLU A 165 -2.92 5.56 8.81
C GLU A 165 -1.46 5.63 9.21
N SER A 166 -0.70 6.48 8.52
CA SER A 166 0.67 6.82 8.90
C SER A 166 0.82 8.32 9.15
N VAL A 167 1.79 8.66 10.00
CA VAL A 167 2.28 10.02 10.22
C VAL A 167 3.77 10.02 9.95
N CYS A 168 4.31 11.10 9.40
CA CYS A 168 5.71 11.43 9.63
C CYS A 168 5.89 11.99 11.06
#